data_AF-A0A3C1Q0P3-F1
#
_entry.id   AF-A0A3C1Q0P3-F1
#
_cell.length_a   1.000
_cell.length_b   1.000
_cell.length_c   1.000
_cell.angle_alpha   90.00
_cell.angle_beta   90.00
_cell.angle_gamma   90.00
#
_symmetry.space_group_name_H-M   'P 1'
#
loop_
_entity.id
_entity.type
_entity.pdbx_description
1 polymer ?
#
loop_
_entity_poly.entity_id
_entity_poly.type
_entity_poly.pdbx_seq_one_letter_code
_entity_poly.pdbx_strand_id
1 'polypeptide(L)'
;AGLFGAAGQPDGNINFAFYNYESDDRPDVDQDGMPDPIEATFFGNLDQPGDADFDGDGRDNAQEIEDGTDPTAKDSSVKVISVDVAGDRLSLQFRTLVGRNYQLETSGDLTNWVVDTEAEFEEEEDGIAKFLTSRGSGRKFVRVVEP
;
A
#
# COMPACT_ATOMS: atom_id res chain seq x y z
N ALA A 1 27.35 9.32 13.46
CA ALA A 1 27.55 9.37 14.92
C ALA A 1 28.27 10.66 15.33
N GLY A 2 27.62 11.52 16.13
CA GLY A 2 28.19 12.76 16.65
C GLY A 2 28.02 12.84 18.16
N LEU A 3 29.02 13.38 18.85
CA LEU A 3 28.96 13.62 20.30
C LEU A 3 28.51 15.07 20.53
N PHE A 4 27.29 15.25 21.01
CA PHE A 4 26.77 16.56 21.38
C PHE A 4 26.67 16.65 22.91
N GLY A 5 27.26 17.69 23.49
CA GLY A 5 27.21 17.95 24.92
C GLY A 5 26.35 19.17 25.22
N ALA A 6 25.48 19.07 26.22
CA ALA A 6 24.83 20.23 26.81
C ALA A 6 25.59 20.61 28.09
N ALA A 7 26.34 21.71 28.05
CA ALA A 7 26.97 22.31 29.22
C ALA A 7 26.10 23.46 29.75
N GLY A 8 25.83 23.46 31.07
CA GLY A 8 25.06 24.51 31.73
C GLY A 8 23.83 24.04 32.50
N GLN A 9 23.73 22.76 32.85
CA GLN A 9 22.68 22.33 33.78
C GLN A 9 22.92 22.96 35.17
N PRO A 10 21.86 23.41 35.87
CA PRO A 10 21.98 24.16 37.12
C PRO A 10 22.61 23.37 38.28
N ASP A 11 22.73 22.06 38.12
CA ASP A 11 23.36 21.13 39.04
C ASP A 11 24.86 20.87 38.74
N GLY A 12 25.41 21.50 37.69
CA GLY A 12 26.82 21.35 37.30
C GLY A 12 27.14 20.06 36.55
N ASN A 13 26.13 19.28 36.17
CA ASN A 13 26.33 18.07 35.38
C ASN A 13 26.50 18.39 33.88
N ILE A 14 27.37 17.63 33.22
CA ILE A 14 27.48 17.60 31.76
C ILE A 14 26.84 16.31 31.28
N ASN A 15 25.70 16.42 30.61
CA ASN A 15 25.07 15.28 29.96
C ASN A 15 25.62 15.15 28.55
N PHE A 16 26.08 13.93 28.22
CA PHE A 16 26.49 13.54 26.89
C PHE A 16 25.44 12.57 26.34
N ALA A 17 24.81 12.93 25.22
CA ALA A 17 23.96 12.01 24.48
C ALA A 17 24.81 11.33 23.40
N PHE A 18 24.87 10.00 23.43
CA PHE A 18 25.40 9.22 22.32
C PHE A 18 24.29 9.10 21.28
N TYR A 19 24.28 10.02 20.32
CA TYR A 19 23.47 9.82 19.13
C TYR A 19 24.24 8.86 18.22
N ASN A 20 23.92 7.57 18.33
CA ASN A 20 24.11 6.63 17.24
C ASN A 20 23.16 7.03 16.11
N TYR A 21 23.42 8.18 15.48
CA TYR A 21 23.00 8.41 14.11
C TYR A 21 23.85 7.44 13.29
N GLU A 22 23.40 6.20 13.21
CA GLU A 22 23.60 5.43 12.00
C GLU A 22 23.03 6.32 10.91
N SER A 23 23.81 6.60 9.87
CA SER A 23 23.22 7.12 8.66
C SER A 23 22.31 6.03 8.16
N ASP A 24 21.06 6.02 8.65
CA ASP A 24 20.02 5.27 8.00
C ASP A 24 19.91 5.87 6.61
N ASP A 25 19.94 5.02 5.60
CA ASP A 25 19.77 5.43 4.21
C ASP A 25 18.33 5.95 3.98
N ARG A 26 17.46 5.79 5.00
CA ARG A 26 16.07 6.24 5.09
C ARG A 26 15.85 6.99 6.42
N PRO A 27 16.33 8.24 6.58
CA PRO A 27 16.03 9.03 7.77
C PRO A 27 14.52 9.25 7.88
N ASP A 28 14.01 9.23 9.12
CA ASP A 28 12.61 9.47 9.51
C ASP A 28 12.66 10.38 10.75
N VAL A 29 12.64 11.69 10.52
CA VAL A 29 12.94 12.72 11.53
C VAL A 29 11.75 12.98 12.44
N ASP A 30 10.54 12.89 11.93
CA ASP A 30 9.28 13.08 12.67
C ASP A 30 8.69 11.76 13.22
N GLN A 31 9.31 10.63 12.88
CA GLN A 31 9.09 9.30 13.46
C GLN A 31 7.70 8.75 13.21
N ASP A 32 7.18 9.01 12.02
CA ASP A 32 5.82 8.61 11.65
C ASP A 32 5.78 7.35 10.78
N GLY A 33 6.95 6.76 10.50
CA GLY A 33 7.11 5.54 9.72
C GLY A 33 7.38 5.80 8.24
N MET A 34 7.46 7.06 7.80
CA MET A 34 7.82 7.44 6.44
C MET A 34 9.28 7.93 6.38
N PRO A 35 10.03 7.64 5.31
CA PRO A 35 11.35 8.24 5.13
C PRO A 35 11.29 9.66 4.58
N ASP A 36 12.03 10.58 5.20
CA ASP A 36 12.08 12.00 4.82
C ASP A 36 12.29 12.24 3.32
N PRO A 37 13.22 11.54 2.63
CA PRO A 37 13.45 11.80 1.21
C PRO A 37 12.25 11.41 0.34
N ILE A 38 11.47 10.42 0.77
CA ILE A 38 10.29 9.94 0.06
C ILE A 38 9.12 10.88 0.34
N GLU A 39 8.90 11.27 1.59
CA GLU A 39 7.90 12.28 1.94
C GLU A 39 8.14 13.61 1.22
N ALA A 40 9.38 14.09 1.20
CA ALA A 40 9.73 15.31 0.47
C ALA A 40 9.49 15.18 -1.04
N THR A 41 9.51 13.96 -1.59
CA THR A 41 9.21 13.71 -3.01
C THR A 41 7.71 13.77 -3.28
N PHE A 42 6.88 13.19 -2.40
CA PHE A 42 5.43 13.14 -2.57
C PHE A 42 4.70 14.39 -2.07
N PHE A 43 5.02 14.85 -0.85
CA PHE A 43 4.32 15.93 -0.16
C PHE A 43 5.08 17.28 -0.20
N GLY A 44 6.39 17.26 -0.47
CA GLY A 44 7.23 18.45 -0.48
C GLY A 44 7.63 18.97 0.91
N ASN A 45 7.19 18.30 1.97
CA ASN A 45 7.53 18.53 3.38
C ASN A 45 7.42 17.21 4.17
N LEU A 46 7.66 17.29 5.48
CA LEU A 46 7.54 16.19 6.46
C LEU A 46 6.37 16.46 7.42
N ASP A 47 5.30 17.08 6.92
CA ASP A 47 4.18 17.48 7.78
C ASP A 47 3.01 16.48 7.70
N GLN A 48 3.06 15.54 6.75
CA GLN A 48 2.00 14.56 6.57
C GLN A 48 2.21 13.41 7.55
N PRO A 49 1.21 13.03 8.36
CA PRO A 49 1.33 11.86 9.21
C PRO A 49 1.33 10.56 8.39
N GLY A 50 2.16 9.61 8.79
CA GLY A 50 2.21 8.28 8.19
C GLY A 50 0.91 7.49 8.33
N ASP A 51 0.12 7.74 9.37
CA ASP A 51 -1.20 7.12 9.61
C ASP A 51 -2.37 7.88 8.96
N ALA A 52 -2.10 8.98 8.25
CA ALA A 52 -3.10 9.71 7.48
C ALA A 52 -3.30 9.08 6.09
N ASP A 53 -4.43 9.43 5.48
CA ASP A 53 -4.84 9.02 4.14
C ASP A 53 -4.90 10.30 3.28
N PHE A 54 -3.74 10.72 2.75
CA PHE A 54 -3.61 12.05 2.15
C PHE A 54 -4.47 12.18 0.90
N ASP A 55 -4.49 11.16 0.05
CA ASP A 55 -5.30 11.18 -1.15
C ASP A 55 -6.78 10.88 -0.84
N GLY A 56 -7.09 10.07 0.18
CA GLY A 56 -8.45 9.66 0.54
C GLY A 56 -8.89 8.37 -0.15
N ASP A 57 -7.98 7.43 -0.40
CA ASP A 57 -8.25 6.11 -0.97
C ASP A 57 -8.51 5.03 0.11
N GLY A 58 -8.31 5.34 1.39
CA GLY A 58 -8.52 4.47 2.54
C GLY A 58 -7.31 3.64 2.95
N ARG A 59 -6.13 3.93 2.42
CA ARG A 59 -4.82 3.42 2.88
C ARG A 59 -4.09 4.53 3.63
N ASP A 60 -3.16 4.13 4.49
CA ASP A 60 -2.30 5.09 5.17
C ASP A 60 -1.05 5.40 4.34
N ASN A 61 -0.55 6.63 4.44
CA ASN A 61 0.57 7.13 3.64
C ASN A 61 1.83 6.26 3.84
N ALA A 62 2.07 5.79 5.07
CA ALA A 62 3.22 4.96 5.39
C ALA A 62 3.17 3.58 4.72
N GLN A 63 2.02 2.91 4.71
CA GLN A 63 1.84 1.62 4.03
C GLN A 63 1.94 1.79 2.52
N GLU A 64 1.43 2.88 1.97
CA GLU A 64 1.57 3.16 0.54
C GLU A 64 3.04 3.35 0.14
N ILE A 65 3.79 4.13 0.91
CA ILE A 65 5.24 4.29 0.69
C ILE A 65 5.99 2.97 0.85
N GLU A 66 5.62 2.15 1.84
CA GLU A 66 6.22 0.82 2.04
C GLU A 66 5.93 -0.12 0.87
N ASP A 67 4.70 -0.08 0.34
CA ASP A 67 4.25 -0.86 -0.81
C ASP A 67 4.79 -0.31 -2.15
N GLY A 68 5.43 0.87 -2.13
CA GLY A 68 5.96 1.56 -3.30
C GLY A 68 4.88 2.19 -4.18
N THR A 69 3.70 2.46 -3.61
CA THR A 69 2.61 3.21 -4.24
C THR A 69 2.74 4.71 -3.95
N ASP A 70 1.93 5.53 -4.61
CA ASP A 70 1.99 6.99 -4.51
C ASP A 70 0.89 7.45 -3.54
N PRO A 71 1.25 7.94 -2.32
CA PRO A 71 0.29 8.35 -1.29
C PRO A 71 -0.47 9.63 -1.64
N THR A 72 -0.20 10.23 -2.81
CA THR A 72 -0.91 11.39 -3.33
C THR A 72 -1.91 11.05 -4.44
N ALA A 73 -1.98 9.78 -4.84
CA ALA A 73 -2.76 9.33 -5.99
C ALA A 73 -3.61 8.08 -5.70
N LYS A 74 -4.93 8.26 -5.68
CA LYS A 74 -5.93 7.21 -5.34
C LYS A 74 -5.91 5.97 -6.23
N ASP A 75 -5.21 6.06 -7.34
CA ASP A 75 -5.09 5.05 -8.36
C ASP A 75 -3.69 4.46 -8.44
N SER A 76 -2.89 4.61 -7.37
CA SER A 76 -1.55 4.07 -7.27
C SER A 76 -1.50 2.63 -6.72
N SER A 77 -2.62 2.10 -6.20
CA SER A 77 -2.73 0.73 -5.69
C SER A 77 -3.87 -0.10 -6.34
N VAL A 78 -3.68 -1.42 -6.36
CA VAL A 78 -4.70 -2.37 -6.83
C VAL A 78 -5.71 -2.61 -5.72
N LYS A 79 -6.97 -2.24 -5.95
CA LYS A 79 -8.02 -2.33 -4.94
C LYS A 79 -9.28 -2.97 -5.48
N VAL A 80 -9.81 -3.98 -4.78
CA VAL A 80 -11.14 -4.52 -5.08
C VAL A 80 -12.19 -3.48 -4.71
N ILE A 81 -13.00 -3.07 -5.69
CA ILE A 81 -14.05 -2.05 -5.56
C ILE A 81 -15.38 -2.71 -5.18
N SER A 82 -15.77 -3.75 -5.93
CA SER A 82 -17.01 -4.48 -5.68
C SER A 82 -16.88 -5.96 -6.01
N VAL A 83 -17.73 -6.75 -5.36
CA VAL A 83 -17.90 -8.17 -5.64
C VAL A 83 -19.39 -8.45 -5.79
N ASP A 84 -19.83 -8.67 -7.01
CA ASP A 84 -21.24 -8.82 -7.36
C ASP A 84 -21.53 -10.25 -7.81
N VAL A 85 -22.61 -10.83 -7.28
CA VAL A 85 -23.05 -12.19 -7.63
C VAL A 85 -24.39 -12.13 -8.33
N ALA A 86 -24.44 -12.57 -9.58
CA ALA A 86 -25.65 -12.61 -10.40
C ALA A 86 -25.87 -14.02 -10.95
N GLY A 87 -26.76 -14.78 -10.30
CA GLY A 87 -27.04 -16.17 -10.67
C GLY A 87 -25.81 -17.07 -10.49
N ASP A 88 -25.28 -17.58 -11.59
CA ASP A 88 -24.08 -18.42 -11.64
C ASP A 88 -22.81 -17.64 -12.05
N ARG A 89 -22.90 -16.32 -12.20
CA ARG A 89 -21.74 -15.46 -12.46
C ARG A 89 -21.33 -14.68 -11.21
N LEU A 90 -20.02 -14.56 -11.04
CA LEU A 90 -19.36 -13.67 -10.10
C LEU A 90 -18.65 -12.59 -10.92
N SER A 91 -18.89 -11.33 -10.58
CA SER A 91 -18.18 -10.17 -11.12
C SER A 91 -17.33 -9.57 -10.00
N LEU A 92 -16.05 -9.38 -10.28
CA LEU A 92 -15.09 -8.77 -9.36
C LEU A 92 -14.54 -7.50 -10.02
N GLN A 93 -14.96 -6.34 -9.54
CA GLN A 93 -14.48 -5.06 -10.04
C GLN A 93 -13.31 -4.59 -9.17
N PHE A 94 -12.25 -4.11 -9.80
CA PHE A 94 -11.05 -3.66 -9.12
C PHE A 94 -10.34 -2.54 -9.89
N ARG A 95 -9.55 -1.74 -9.16
CA ARG A 95 -8.71 -0.70 -9.75
C ARG A 95 -7.46 -1.32 -10.37
N THR A 96 -7.16 -0.91 -11.60
CA THR A 96 -5.96 -1.30 -12.33
C THR A 96 -4.93 -0.19 -12.31
N LEU A 97 -3.67 -0.60 -12.18
CA LEU A 97 -2.51 0.22 -12.45
C LEU A 97 -2.11 0.09 -13.92
N VAL A 98 -1.81 1.23 -14.55
CA VAL A 98 -1.39 1.30 -15.95
C VAL A 98 -0.12 0.46 -16.18
N GLY A 99 -0.13 -0.36 -17.23
CA GLY A 99 1.02 -1.16 -17.63
C GLY A 99 1.26 -2.41 -16.78
N ARG A 100 0.35 -2.75 -15.86
CA ARG A 100 0.35 -4.01 -15.12
C ARG A 100 -0.57 -5.03 -15.77
N ASN A 101 -0.25 -6.31 -15.57
CA ASN A 101 -1.09 -7.42 -15.98
C ASN A 101 -1.77 -8.00 -14.76
N TYR A 102 -3.00 -8.49 -14.93
CA TYR A 102 -3.78 -9.07 -13.85
C TYR A 102 -4.29 -10.45 -14.23
N GLN A 103 -4.36 -11.33 -13.24
CA GLN A 103 -4.97 -12.65 -13.37
C GLN A 103 -5.91 -12.89 -12.18
N LEU A 104 -7.00 -13.60 -12.45
CA LEU A 104 -7.91 -14.07 -11.42
C LEU A 104 -7.46 -15.45 -10.95
N GLU A 105 -7.22 -15.60 -9.65
CA GLU A 105 -7.00 -16.90 -9.03
C GLU A 105 -8.18 -17.27 -8.15
N THR A 106 -8.45 -18.57 -8.08
CA THR A 106 -9.55 -19.13 -7.32
C THR A 106 -9.08 -20.27 -6.42
N SER A 107 -9.77 -20.43 -5.30
CA SER A 107 -9.47 -21.48 -4.33
C SER A 107 -10.74 -22.03 -3.70
N GLY A 108 -10.73 -23.31 -3.34
CA GLY A 108 -11.80 -23.94 -2.53
C GLY A 108 -11.53 -23.92 -1.03
N ASP A 109 -10.29 -23.66 -0.62
CA ASP A 109 -9.79 -23.88 0.76
C ASP A 109 -8.86 -22.78 1.30
N LEU A 110 -8.72 -21.66 0.59
CA LEU A 110 -7.81 -20.54 0.88
C LEU A 110 -6.31 -20.88 0.85
N THR A 111 -5.94 -22.13 0.52
CA THR A 111 -4.56 -22.61 0.59
C THR A 111 -4.05 -22.97 -0.80
N ASN A 112 -4.85 -23.69 -1.58
CA ASN A 112 -4.53 -24.08 -2.95
C ASN A 112 -5.20 -23.09 -3.91
N TRP A 113 -4.38 -22.26 -4.56
CA TRP A 113 -4.81 -21.25 -5.52
C TRP A 113 -4.51 -21.71 -6.94
N VAL A 114 -5.48 -21.55 -7.83
CA VAL A 114 -5.36 -21.91 -9.25
C VAL A 114 -5.86 -20.75 -10.09
N VAL A 115 -5.10 -20.40 -11.13
CA VAL A 115 -5.51 -19.40 -12.13
C VAL A 115 -6.79 -19.85 -12.83
N ASP A 116 -7.79 -18.97 -12.85
CA ASP A 116 -9.04 -19.19 -13.55
C ASP A 116 -8.88 -18.74 -15.01
N THR A 117 -8.47 -19.68 -15.87
CA THR A 117 -8.20 -19.41 -17.29
C THR A 117 -9.45 -19.08 -18.10
N GLU A 118 -10.63 -19.35 -17.55
CA GLU A 118 -11.92 -19.05 -18.17
C GLU A 118 -12.49 -17.72 -17.70
N ALA A 119 -11.80 -17.01 -16.79
CA ALA A 119 -12.22 -15.69 -16.34
C ALA A 119 -12.14 -14.67 -17.49
N GLU A 120 -13.25 -14.00 -17.76
CA GLU A 120 -13.32 -12.91 -18.73
C GLU A 120 -12.80 -11.62 -18.07
N PHE A 121 -11.86 -10.94 -18.71
CA PHE A 121 -11.35 -9.65 -18.27
C PHE A 121 -11.94 -8.53 -19.14
N GLU A 122 -12.56 -7.55 -18.50
CA GLU A 122 -13.10 -6.36 -19.15
C GLU A 122 -12.48 -5.11 -18.51
N GLU A 123 -11.80 -4.30 -19.31
CA GLU A 123 -11.39 -2.95 -18.88
C GLU A 123 -12.58 -2.00 -18.94
N GLU A 124 -12.71 -1.17 -17.92
CA GLU A 124 -13.66 -0.08 -17.83
C GLU A 124 -12.92 1.27 -17.88
N GLU A 125 -13.65 2.37 -17.78
CA GLU A 125 -13.05 3.71 -17.75
C GLU A 125 -12.38 4.00 -16.39
N ASP A 126 -11.52 5.01 -16.35
CA ASP A 126 -10.88 5.52 -15.13
C ASP A 126 -10.04 4.50 -14.32
N GLY A 127 -9.31 3.64 -15.03
CA GLY A 127 -8.38 2.68 -14.40
C GLY A 127 -9.14 1.64 -13.57
N ILE A 128 -10.31 1.24 -14.03
CA ILE A 128 -11.11 0.18 -13.42
C ILE A 128 -11.16 -0.98 -14.40
N ALA A 129 -11.11 -2.20 -13.90
CA ALA A 129 -11.42 -3.38 -14.67
C ALA A 129 -12.29 -4.32 -13.85
N LYS A 130 -12.88 -5.31 -14.53
CA LYS A 130 -13.59 -6.39 -13.86
C LYS A 130 -13.22 -7.75 -14.43
N PHE A 131 -13.17 -8.73 -13.53
CA PHE A 131 -13.17 -10.13 -13.89
C PHE A 131 -14.57 -10.71 -13.75
N LEU A 132 -15.03 -11.44 -14.76
CA LEU A 132 -16.23 -12.25 -14.70
C LEU A 132 -15.86 -13.73 -14.73
N THR A 133 -16.33 -14.48 -13.73
CA THR A 133 -16.12 -15.93 -13.66
C THR A 133 -17.40 -16.66 -13.27
N SER A 134 -17.46 -17.97 -13.46
CA SER A 134 -18.50 -18.80 -12.86
C SER A 134 -18.32 -18.83 -11.34
N ARG A 135 -19.42 -18.59 -10.63
CA ARG A 135 -19.50 -18.71 -9.16
C ARG A 135 -19.32 -20.16 -8.72
N GLY A 136 -19.89 -21.09 -9.49
CA GLY A 136 -19.99 -22.50 -9.12
C GLY A 136 -21.00 -22.75 -7.99
N SER A 137 -21.19 -24.03 -7.65
CA SER A 137 -22.19 -24.49 -6.67
C SER A 137 -21.68 -24.61 -5.24
N GLY A 138 -20.38 -24.37 -5.00
CA GLY A 138 -19.70 -24.56 -3.72
C GLY A 138 -19.12 -23.28 -3.14
N ARG A 139 -18.32 -23.45 -2.07
CA ARG A 139 -17.52 -22.35 -1.51
C ARG A 139 -16.35 -22.09 -2.46
N LYS A 140 -16.27 -20.87 -3.00
CA LYS A 140 -15.20 -20.42 -3.90
C LYS A 140 -14.65 -19.12 -3.34
N PHE A 141 -13.33 -19.07 -3.19
CA PHE A 141 -12.57 -17.88 -2.85
C PHE A 141 -11.91 -17.37 -4.13
N VAL A 142 -11.77 -16.05 -4.24
CA VAL A 142 -11.17 -15.40 -5.40
C VAL A 142 -10.18 -14.34 -4.95
N ARG A 143 -9.13 -14.12 -5.74
CA ARG A 143 -8.20 -13.01 -5.58
C ARG A 143 -7.68 -12.56 -6.94
N VAL A 144 -7.33 -11.29 -7.05
CA VAL A 144 -6.59 -10.75 -8.20
C VAL A 144 -5.11 -10.76 -7.85
N VAL A 145 -4.28 -11.19 -8.80
CA VAL A 145 -2.83 -11.18 -8.66
C VAL A 145 -2.18 -10.54 -9.89
N GLU A 146 -1.04 -9.89 -9.65
CA GLU A 146 -0.10 -9.49 -10.70
C GLU A 146 0.92 -10.63 -10.89
N PRO A 147 0.97 -11.28 -12.07
CA PRO A 147 1.89 -12.38 -12.36
C PRO A 147 3.32 -11.91 -12.70
#